data_AF-A0A3M6UVL2-F1
#
_entry.id   AF-A0A3M6UVL2-F1
#
_cell.length_a   1.000
_cell.length_b   1.000
_cell.length_c   1.000
_cell.angle_alpha   90.00
_cell.angle_beta   90.00
_cell.angle_gamma   90.00
#
_symmetry.space_group_name_H-M   'P 1'
#
loop_
_entity.id
_entity.type
_entity.pdbx_description
1 polymer ?
#
loop_
_entity_poly.entity_id
_entity_poly.type
_entity_poly.pdbx_seq_one_letter_code
_entity_poly.pdbx_strand_id
1 'polypeptide(L)'
;MSNIVRIQPMQYIHLLDLNTNVTVLEVGPKSLILQDNHQLVAGPLPFVVIPPGHYCVIQNPVKQPCEPGKQCDLNHGHREMRFFKEPFPLYPGEAIEGARKMSGGKSGIKALPVIGPDEGLQLKAIVDHIDGEEERKAGDMWQLEGPLTYRPTPYAKIEKRVRPCIIKHGEALRLKASQGLVDKTGKNRVTSEQWLIRDLGAYLPGAYEEVVGVEKAHTLTETIALHMRAKQTCIDALGKKRNAGEEWLVTSEDTEMYIPEVFEEVVAEVTQTVLSRKEYCIVMDPVDSKGRNQLGKKELRKGVASFFLHPGEDLDGGILNSYILEADEALVLSAVDHFDEKYAKKKYHRSPGDRWMIFGPVEYIPPIEVAVKARRKAVPLCENEGIYVRDTQSGAVRAVMGPQAYLLGAYEELWEKDLTDDVENILKFVFRSIGFLYSFVAVKMHLSWNGGGIGSGDIRKMAYFESSMNPSFTRAEGRDKTQVIVYRCPGYTAVQVYDYLRKTARVIFGPDLVVLGPHENFNVLSLSAGKPKKPNALKTICLMLGTDFITDIIEVETSDHARLKIRIAMNNFFEVIWFLNSLKTFSYL
;
A
#
# COMPACT_ATOMS: atom_id res chain seq x y z
N MET A 1 -13.79 90.31 -39.02
CA MET A 1 -14.12 88.99 -38.44
C MET A 1 -15.11 89.25 -37.33
N SER A 2 -16.23 88.52 -37.29
CA SER A 2 -17.41 88.88 -36.50
C SER A 2 -17.14 88.83 -34.98
N ASN A 3 -16.95 89.99 -34.35
CA ASN A 3 -16.86 90.19 -32.89
C ASN A 3 -18.17 89.90 -32.13
N ILE A 4 -19.09 89.11 -32.69
CA ILE A 4 -20.40 88.84 -32.11
C ILE A 4 -20.51 87.37 -31.77
N VAL A 5 -20.64 87.05 -30.49
CA VAL A 5 -20.92 85.71 -29.98
C VAL A 5 -22.40 85.61 -29.64
N ARG A 6 -23.13 84.77 -30.36
CA ARG A 6 -24.54 84.48 -30.09
C ARG A 6 -24.63 83.26 -29.18
N ILE A 7 -25.10 83.46 -27.95
CA ILE A 7 -25.35 82.39 -27.00
C ILE A 7 -26.83 82.01 -27.09
N GLN A 8 -27.12 80.79 -27.54
CA GLN A 8 -28.51 80.28 -27.62
C GLN A 8 -29.07 79.97 -26.22
N PRO A 9 -30.39 79.77 -26.06
CA PRO A 9 -30.96 79.21 -24.83
C PRO A 9 -30.25 77.91 -24.44
N MET A 10 -30.03 77.69 -23.14
CA MET A 10 -29.31 76.51 -22.61
C MET A 10 -27.87 76.36 -23.14
N GLN A 11 -27.22 77.47 -23.51
CA GLN A 11 -25.80 77.53 -23.79
C GLN A 11 -25.09 78.54 -22.87
N TYR A 12 -23.80 78.31 -22.64
CA TYR A 12 -22.94 79.21 -21.91
C TYR A 12 -21.57 79.37 -22.61
N ILE A 13 -20.87 80.45 -22.26
CA ILE A 13 -19.49 80.70 -22.65
C ILE A 13 -18.66 81.10 -21.44
N HIS A 14 -17.34 80.90 -21.53
CA HIS A 14 -16.35 81.45 -20.60
C HIS A 14 -15.60 82.57 -21.29
N LEU A 15 -15.64 83.76 -20.71
CA LEU A 15 -15.03 84.97 -21.25
C LEU A 15 -13.93 85.45 -20.32
N LEU A 16 -12.71 85.61 -20.82
CA LEU A 16 -11.58 86.19 -20.11
C LEU A 16 -11.50 87.68 -20.43
N ASP A 17 -11.54 88.52 -19.41
CA ASP A 17 -11.17 89.94 -19.53
C ASP A 17 -9.67 90.09 -19.30
N LEU A 18 -8.95 90.57 -20.31
CA LEU A 18 -7.50 90.73 -20.31
C LEU A 18 -7.03 91.87 -19.38
N ASN A 19 -7.88 92.83 -19.03
CA ASN A 19 -7.53 93.92 -18.12
C ASN A 19 -7.53 93.48 -16.66
N THR A 20 -8.52 92.67 -16.28
CA THR A 20 -8.69 92.15 -14.91
C THR A 20 -8.12 90.75 -14.73
N ASN A 21 -7.81 90.05 -15.83
CA ASN A 21 -7.41 88.64 -15.90
C ASN A 21 -8.44 87.69 -15.24
N VAL A 22 -9.71 88.09 -15.21
CA VAL A 22 -10.81 87.32 -14.64
C VAL A 22 -11.58 86.61 -15.74
N THR A 23 -11.80 85.30 -15.57
CA THR A 23 -12.70 84.53 -16.45
C THR A 23 -14.09 84.48 -15.85
N VAL A 24 -15.09 84.96 -16.59
CA VAL A 24 -16.50 85.02 -16.16
C VAL A 24 -17.37 84.09 -16.98
N LEU A 25 -18.47 83.64 -16.37
CA LEU A 25 -19.50 82.85 -17.03
C LEU A 25 -20.56 83.76 -17.63
N GLU A 26 -20.89 83.56 -18.90
CA GLU A 26 -22.02 84.22 -19.56
C GLU A 26 -23.01 83.17 -20.08
N VAL A 27 -24.30 83.37 -19.80
CA VAL A 27 -25.39 82.43 -20.07
C VAL A 27 -26.35 83.02 -21.10
N GLY A 28 -26.83 82.19 -22.04
CA GLY A 28 -27.81 82.60 -23.04
C GLY A 28 -29.27 82.56 -22.55
N PRO A 29 -30.23 83.16 -23.28
CA PRO A 29 -30.07 83.75 -24.61
C PRO A 29 -29.53 85.18 -24.55
N LYS A 30 -28.33 85.41 -25.11
CA LYS A 30 -27.68 86.73 -25.11
C LYS A 30 -26.78 86.83 -26.35
N SER A 31 -26.84 87.96 -27.04
CA SER A 31 -25.87 88.28 -28.10
C SER A 31 -24.84 89.24 -27.53
N LEU A 32 -23.61 88.77 -27.38
CA LEU A 32 -22.51 89.55 -26.83
C LEU A 32 -21.62 90.06 -27.95
N ILE A 33 -21.25 91.34 -27.87
CA ILE A 33 -20.21 91.92 -28.71
C ILE A 33 -18.91 91.87 -27.90
N LEU A 34 -17.92 91.13 -28.39
CA LEU A 34 -16.60 91.03 -27.79
C LEU A 34 -15.87 92.38 -27.96
N GLN A 35 -15.41 92.93 -26.84
CA GLN A 35 -14.54 94.12 -26.82
C GLN A 35 -13.10 93.68 -27.04
N ASP A 36 -12.21 94.62 -27.38
CA ASP A 36 -10.81 94.30 -27.73
C ASP A 36 -10.03 93.65 -26.57
N ASN A 37 -10.43 93.91 -25.32
CA ASN A 37 -9.88 93.31 -24.11
C ASN A 37 -10.55 91.99 -23.70
N HIS A 38 -11.50 91.45 -24.49
CA HIS A 38 -12.20 90.21 -24.16
C HIS A 38 -11.72 89.04 -25.04
N GLN A 39 -11.38 87.91 -24.41
CA GLN A 39 -10.99 86.68 -25.09
C GLN A 39 -11.96 85.54 -24.73
N LEU A 40 -12.45 84.83 -25.75
CA LEU A 40 -13.30 83.65 -25.55
C LEU A 40 -12.44 82.44 -25.16
N VAL A 41 -12.63 81.93 -23.94
CA VAL A 41 -11.89 80.78 -23.40
C VAL A 41 -12.58 79.47 -23.74
N ALA A 42 -13.91 79.41 -23.60
CA ALA A 42 -14.70 78.22 -23.91
C ALA A 42 -16.11 78.58 -24.41
N GLY A 43 -16.61 77.82 -25.38
CA GLY A 43 -18.00 77.85 -25.84
C GLY A 43 -18.24 78.51 -27.20
N PRO A 44 -19.51 78.58 -27.64
CA PRO A 44 -20.74 78.21 -26.93
C PRO A 44 -20.85 76.70 -26.60
N LEU A 45 -21.01 76.37 -25.31
CA LEU A 45 -21.20 75.01 -24.82
C LEU A 45 -22.64 74.81 -24.33
N PRO A 46 -23.24 73.61 -24.53
CA PRO A 46 -24.56 73.31 -23.99
C PRO A 46 -24.53 73.11 -22.48
N PHE A 47 -25.65 73.39 -21.81
CA PHE A 47 -25.85 73.08 -20.40
C PHE A 47 -25.72 71.58 -20.13
N VAL A 48 -25.26 71.25 -18.93
CA VAL A 48 -25.20 69.87 -18.46
C VAL A 48 -26.60 69.44 -18.05
N VAL A 49 -27.13 68.43 -18.73
CA VAL A 49 -28.43 67.84 -18.45
C VAL A 49 -28.21 66.45 -17.86
N ILE A 50 -28.54 66.29 -16.58
CA ILE A 50 -28.49 64.99 -15.90
C ILE A 50 -29.88 64.37 -16.01
N PRO A 51 -30.07 63.16 -16.58
CA PRO A 51 -31.36 62.47 -16.59
C PRO A 51 -31.77 61.97 -15.19
N PRO A 52 -33.06 61.65 -14.95
CA PRO A 52 -33.49 60.97 -13.72
C PRO A 52 -32.70 59.68 -13.50
N GLY A 53 -32.38 59.37 -12.24
CA GLY A 53 -31.61 58.16 -11.90
C GLY A 53 -30.12 58.23 -12.27
N HIS A 54 -29.60 59.39 -12.66
CA HIS A 54 -28.18 59.60 -12.98
C HIS A 54 -27.56 60.68 -12.09
N TYR A 55 -26.23 60.73 -12.08
CA TYR A 55 -25.42 61.72 -11.40
C TYR A 55 -24.16 62.04 -12.19
N CYS A 56 -23.51 63.18 -11.92
CA CYS A 56 -22.18 63.48 -12.39
C CYS A 56 -21.30 63.98 -11.24
N VAL A 57 -19.99 63.75 -11.35
CA VAL A 57 -19.01 64.24 -10.36
C VAL A 57 -18.31 65.46 -10.92
N ILE A 58 -18.31 66.56 -10.17
CA ILE A 58 -17.68 67.81 -10.56
C ILE A 58 -16.43 68.04 -9.73
N GLN A 59 -15.33 68.31 -10.42
CA GLN A 59 -14.05 68.67 -9.84
C GLN A 59 -13.98 70.19 -9.71
N ASN A 60 -13.41 70.65 -8.58
CA ASN A 60 -13.28 72.05 -8.23
C ASN A 60 -14.63 72.80 -8.24
N PRO A 61 -15.65 72.30 -7.51
CA PRO A 61 -16.98 72.89 -7.53
C PRO A 61 -16.96 74.33 -7.02
N VAL A 62 -17.85 75.17 -7.54
CA VAL A 62 -18.03 76.54 -7.03
C VAL A 62 -18.51 76.53 -5.57
N LYS A 63 -17.99 77.45 -4.73
CA LYS A 63 -18.40 77.56 -3.31
C LYS A 63 -19.85 78.02 -3.16
N GLN A 64 -20.26 79.00 -3.96
CA GLN A 64 -21.62 79.53 -4.02
C GLN A 64 -21.96 79.89 -5.47
N PRO A 65 -23.19 79.64 -5.94
CA PRO A 65 -23.60 80.02 -7.29
C PRO A 65 -23.40 81.51 -7.52
N CYS A 66 -22.49 81.87 -8.43
CA CYS A 66 -22.25 83.26 -8.77
C CYS A 66 -23.15 83.69 -9.93
N GLU A 67 -23.50 84.99 -9.96
CA GLU A 67 -24.25 85.58 -11.07
C GLU A 67 -23.39 85.65 -12.34
N PRO A 68 -24.00 85.53 -13.54
CA PRO A 68 -23.29 85.70 -14.79
C PRO A 68 -22.53 87.03 -14.85
N GLY A 69 -21.30 87.00 -15.38
CA GLY A 69 -20.43 88.18 -15.49
C GLY A 69 -19.59 88.52 -14.23
N LYS A 70 -19.72 87.75 -13.14
CA LYS A 70 -18.90 87.93 -11.92
C LYS A 70 -17.87 86.80 -11.76
N GLN A 71 -16.80 87.09 -11.02
CA GLN A 71 -15.79 86.09 -10.65
C GLN A 71 -16.38 85.05 -9.71
N CYS A 72 -16.03 83.78 -9.94
CA CYS A 72 -16.51 82.66 -9.14
C CYS A 72 -15.37 82.11 -8.28
N ASP A 73 -15.64 81.88 -6.99
CA ASP A 73 -14.69 81.20 -6.11
C ASP A 73 -14.91 79.70 -6.15
N LEU A 74 -13.89 78.96 -6.59
CA LEU A 74 -13.91 77.50 -6.63
C LEU A 74 -13.37 76.91 -5.33
N ASN A 75 -13.85 75.71 -5.00
CA ASN A 75 -13.30 74.88 -3.95
C ASN A 75 -12.28 73.91 -4.56
N HIS A 76 -11.06 74.39 -4.78
CA HIS A 76 -10.00 73.61 -5.44
C HIS A 76 -9.68 72.32 -4.68
N GLY A 77 -9.58 71.20 -5.41
CA GLY A 77 -9.29 69.88 -4.83
C GLY A 77 -10.50 69.14 -4.26
N HIS A 78 -11.65 69.80 -4.14
CA HIS A 78 -12.90 69.16 -3.70
C HIS A 78 -13.70 68.57 -4.87
N ARG A 79 -14.61 67.67 -4.52
CA ARG A 79 -15.54 67.02 -5.46
C ARG A 79 -16.97 67.23 -5.00
N GLU A 80 -17.87 67.51 -5.93
CA GLU A 80 -19.30 67.64 -5.69
C GLU A 80 -20.06 66.61 -6.54
N MET A 81 -21.01 65.91 -5.93
CA MET A 81 -21.92 65.00 -6.63
C MET A 81 -23.19 65.78 -7.00
N ARG A 82 -23.44 66.02 -8.29
CA ARG A 82 -24.70 66.62 -8.78
C ARG A 82 -25.63 65.54 -9.29
N PHE A 83 -26.87 65.54 -8.81
CA PHE A 83 -27.94 64.62 -9.18
C PHE A 83 -28.94 65.28 -10.15
N PHE A 84 -29.97 64.54 -10.56
CA PHE A 84 -31.08 65.07 -11.37
C PHE A 84 -31.64 66.39 -10.81
N LYS A 85 -31.44 67.48 -11.55
CA LYS A 85 -31.93 68.83 -11.27
C LYS A 85 -32.06 69.61 -12.58
N GLU A 86 -32.43 70.89 -12.49
CA GLU A 86 -32.47 71.78 -13.66
C GLU A 86 -31.12 71.84 -14.39
N PRO A 87 -31.11 71.91 -15.73
CA PRO A 87 -29.88 72.03 -16.50
C PRO A 87 -29.01 73.18 -16.00
N PHE A 88 -27.70 72.94 -15.86
CA PHE A 88 -26.78 73.93 -15.31
C PHE A 88 -25.53 74.13 -16.20
N PRO A 89 -24.94 75.33 -16.22
CA PRO A 89 -23.66 75.58 -16.84
C PRO A 89 -22.50 75.10 -15.94
N LEU A 90 -21.33 74.82 -16.51
CA LEU A 90 -20.11 74.64 -15.72
C LEU A 90 -19.45 76.01 -15.53
N TYR A 91 -19.05 76.32 -14.30
CA TYR A 91 -18.30 77.54 -14.02
C TYR A 91 -16.85 77.46 -14.57
N PRO A 92 -16.19 78.59 -14.86
CA PRO A 92 -14.79 78.59 -15.26
C PRO A 92 -13.93 77.84 -14.24
N GLY A 93 -13.22 76.80 -14.68
CA GLY A 93 -12.39 75.92 -13.84
C GLY A 93 -13.09 74.70 -13.22
N GLU A 94 -14.43 74.61 -13.31
CA GLU A 94 -15.14 73.35 -13.06
C GLU A 94 -14.93 72.36 -14.19
N ALA A 95 -14.77 71.08 -13.85
CA ALA A 95 -14.68 70.00 -14.84
C ALA A 95 -15.52 68.80 -14.40
N ILE A 96 -16.16 68.11 -15.35
CA ILE A 96 -16.86 66.86 -15.07
C ILE A 96 -15.84 65.72 -15.10
N GLU A 97 -15.76 64.95 -14.01
CA GLU A 97 -14.87 63.80 -13.91
C GLU A 97 -15.25 62.73 -14.94
N GLY A 98 -14.31 62.36 -15.82
CA GLY A 98 -14.53 61.38 -16.90
C GLY A 98 -15.01 61.97 -18.24
N ALA A 99 -15.22 63.29 -18.33
CA ALA A 99 -15.50 63.94 -19.60
C ALA A 99 -14.20 64.18 -20.40
N ARG A 100 -14.12 63.67 -21.64
CA ARG A 100 -12.93 63.85 -22.51
C ARG A 100 -12.84 65.24 -23.17
N LYS A 101 -13.97 65.94 -23.29
CA LYS A 101 -14.09 67.31 -23.83
C LYS A 101 -15.13 68.08 -23.04
N MET A 102 -14.92 69.38 -22.87
CA MET A 102 -15.87 70.27 -22.17
C MET A 102 -17.24 70.37 -22.87
N SER A 103 -17.29 70.11 -24.18
CA SER A 103 -18.52 70.02 -24.97
C SER A 103 -19.26 68.67 -24.87
N GLY A 104 -18.63 67.66 -24.28
CA GLY A 104 -19.10 66.27 -24.26
C GLY A 104 -19.63 65.81 -22.91
N GLY A 105 -20.41 66.65 -22.21
CA GLY A 105 -20.90 66.38 -20.84
C GLY A 105 -21.60 65.02 -20.65
N LYS A 106 -22.13 64.42 -21.73
CA LYS A 106 -22.75 63.09 -21.71
C LYS A 106 -21.82 61.96 -21.25
N SER A 107 -20.52 62.01 -21.55
CA SER A 107 -19.60 60.91 -21.20
C SER A 107 -19.22 60.85 -19.72
N GLY A 108 -19.50 61.92 -18.95
CA GLY A 108 -19.25 61.99 -17.51
C GLY A 108 -20.48 61.74 -16.63
N ILE A 109 -21.64 61.51 -17.23
CA ILE A 109 -22.89 61.20 -16.52
C ILE A 109 -22.95 59.70 -16.26
N LYS A 110 -23.15 59.31 -15.00
CA LYS A 110 -23.19 57.93 -14.52
C LYS A 110 -24.58 57.58 -13.99
N ALA A 111 -25.05 56.37 -14.21
CA ALA A 111 -26.29 55.88 -13.60
C ALA A 111 -26.10 55.64 -12.10
N LEU A 112 -27.14 55.89 -11.30
CA LEU A 112 -27.12 55.56 -9.88
C LEU A 112 -26.99 54.04 -9.68
N PRO A 113 -26.10 53.57 -8.79
CA PRO A 113 -25.97 52.15 -8.52
C PRO A 113 -27.23 51.60 -7.82
N VAL A 114 -27.99 50.79 -8.56
CA VAL A 114 -29.09 49.99 -7.99
C VAL A 114 -28.52 48.67 -7.49
N ILE A 115 -28.87 48.31 -6.26
CA ILE A 115 -28.50 47.06 -5.59
C ILE A 115 -29.75 46.19 -5.56
N GLY A 116 -29.67 44.99 -6.15
CA GLY A 116 -30.78 44.03 -6.17
C GLY A 116 -31.03 43.36 -4.81
N PRO A 117 -32.11 42.58 -4.67
CA PRO A 117 -32.29 41.71 -3.51
C PRO A 117 -31.12 40.71 -3.42
N ASP A 118 -30.66 40.44 -2.20
CA ASP A 118 -29.51 39.55 -1.89
C ASP A 118 -28.17 39.96 -2.52
N GLU A 119 -28.07 41.16 -3.08
CA GLU A 119 -26.80 41.75 -3.54
C GLU A 119 -26.24 42.73 -2.49
N GLY A 120 -24.91 42.81 -2.43
CA GLY A 120 -24.18 43.79 -1.63
C GLY A 120 -23.40 44.77 -2.50
N LEU A 121 -23.25 46.01 -2.04
CA LEU A 121 -22.31 46.98 -2.60
C LEU A 121 -21.29 47.36 -1.53
N GLN A 122 -20.03 47.01 -1.75
CA GLN A 122 -18.94 47.37 -0.85
C GLN A 122 -18.41 48.75 -1.17
N LEU A 123 -18.36 49.59 -0.13
CA LEU A 123 -17.87 50.95 -0.16
C LEU A 123 -16.58 51.05 0.66
N LYS A 124 -15.73 52.02 0.29
CA LYS A 124 -14.50 52.35 0.98
C LYS A 124 -14.43 53.86 1.23
N ALA A 125 -14.15 54.26 2.45
CA ALA A 125 -13.98 55.67 2.81
C ALA A 125 -12.68 56.19 2.20
N ILE A 126 -12.75 57.32 1.50
CA ILE A 126 -11.60 58.02 0.92
C ILE A 126 -11.02 58.98 1.95
N VAL A 127 -11.89 59.61 2.73
CA VAL A 127 -11.55 60.56 3.80
C VAL A 127 -12.41 60.28 5.02
N ASP A 128 -11.94 60.79 6.16
CA ASP A 128 -12.72 60.78 7.40
C ASP A 128 -14.01 61.56 7.20
N HIS A 129 -15.15 60.91 7.43
CA HIS A 129 -16.47 61.53 7.30
C HIS A 129 -17.49 60.81 8.16
N ILE A 130 -18.64 61.46 8.34
CA ILE A 130 -19.79 60.88 9.03
C ILE A 130 -20.74 60.34 7.97
N ASP A 131 -21.03 59.04 8.04
CA ASP A 131 -21.98 58.35 7.18
C ASP A 131 -23.22 57.98 8.01
N GLY A 132 -24.22 58.86 8.00
CA GLY A 132 -25.39 58.73 8.89
C GLY A 132 -25.03 59.03 10.34
N GLU A 133 -25.07 58.00 11.19
CA GLU A 133 -24.68 58.07 12.61
C GLU A 133 -23.29 57.49 12.88
N GLU A 134 -22.65 56.88 11.87
CA GLU A 134 -21.34 56.24 12.01
C GLU A 134 -20.20 57.16 11.58
N GLU A 135 -19.20 57.33 12.45
CA GLU A 135 -17.92 57.96 12.09
C GLU A 135 -17.05 56.95 11.32
N ARG A 136 -16.76 57.26 10.05
CA ARG A 136 -15.90 56.42 9.20
C ARG A 136 -14.55 57.09 8.97
N LYS A 137 -13.48 56.34 9.19
CA LYS A 137 -12.11 56.79 8.92
C LYS A 137 -11.69 56.44 7.49
N ALA A 138 -10.74 57.19 6.95
CA ALA A 138 -10.17 56.94 5.64
C ALA A 138 -9.61 55.51 5.56
N GLY A 139 -10.10 54.75 4.58
CA GLY A 139 -9.75 53.35 4.37
C GLY A 139 -10.78 52.34 4.89
N ASP A 140 -11.70 52.75 5.78
CA ASP A 140 -12.75 51.87 6.32
C ASP A 140 -13.64 51.35 5.19
N MET A 141 -13.99 50.07 5.28
CA MET A 141 -14.89 49.41 4.34
C MET A 141 -16.19 49.00 5.01
N TRP A 142 -17.29 49.18 4.30
CA TRP A 142 -18.62 48.73 4.73
C TRP A 142 -19.41 48.26 3.52
N GLN A 143 -20.52 47.57 3.79
CA GLN A 143 -21.36 46.99 2.75
C GLN A 143 -22.79 47.48 2.90
N LEU A 144 -23.38 47.90 1.79
CA LEU A 144 -24.81 48.18 1.68
C LEU A 144 -25.51 46.96 1.09
N GLU A 145 -26.48 46.40 1.81
CA GLU A 145 -27.29 45.27 1.36
C GLU A 145 -28.57 45.78 0.70
N GLY A 146 -28.95 45.19 -0.44
CA GLY A 146 -30.16 45.58 -1.17
C GLY A 146 -31.47 45.04 -0.57
N PRO A 147 -32.64 45.41 -1.11
CA PRO A 147 -32.82 46.24 -2.30
C PRO A 147 -32.76 47.74 -2.00
N LEU A 148 -31.79 48.46 -2.56
CA LEU A 148 -31.68 49.92 -2.42
C LEU A 148 -31.00 50.57 -3.61
N THR A 149 -31.26 51.88 -3.82
CA THR A 149 -30.50 52.69 -4.78
C THR A 149 -29.49 53.53 -4.01
N TYR A 150 -28.21 53.23 -4.18
CA TYR A 150 -27.15 53.96 -3.50
C TYR A 150 -26.99 55.34 -4.14
N ARG A 151 -26.95 56.38 -3.29
CA ARG A 151 -26.64 57.76 -3.70
C ARG A 151 -25.17 58.04 -3.38
N PRO A 152 -24.27 58.09 -4.39
CA PRO A 152 -22.85 58.26 -4.14
C PRO A 152 -22.52 59.58 -3.44
N THR A 153 -21.63 59.51 -2.47
CA THR A 153 -21.06 60.67 -1.77
C THR A 153 -19.62 60.92 -2.24
N PRO A 154 -19.08 62.15 -2.14
CA PRO A 154 -17.70 62.44 -2.50
C PRO A 154 -16.67 61.78 -1.57
N TYR A 155 -17.10 61.31 -0.40
CA TYR A 155 -16.25 60.74 0.64
C TYR A 155 -16.11 59.21 0.56
N ALA A 156 -17.00 58.54 -0.18
CA ALA A 156 -17.04 57.09 -0.32
C ALA A 156 -16.79 56.66 -1.77
N LYS A 157 -15.89 55.70 -1.96
CA LYS A 157 -15.63 55.05 -3.24
C LYS A 157 -16.34 53.71 -3.29
N ILE A 158 -16.95 53.39 -4.43
CA ILE A 158 -17.47 52.04 -4.70
C ILE A 158 -16.28 51.13 -5.02
N GLU A 159 -16.10 50.09 -4.22
CA GLU A 159 -14.98 49.16 -4.39
C GLU A 159 -15.39 47.93 -5.22
N LYS A 160 -16.44 47.21 -4.80
CA LYS A 160 -16.96 46.06 -5.56
C LYS A 160 -18.44 45.78 -5.30
N ARG A 161 -19.09 45.10 -6.25
CA ARG A 161 -20.40 44.46 -6.05
C ARG A 161 -20.17 43.04 -5.52
N VAL A 162 -20.91 42.68 -4.48
CA VAL A 162 -20.85 41.38 -3.82
C VAL A 162 -22.13 40.61 -4.16
N ARG A 163 -21.96 39.37 -4.60
CA ARG A 163 -23.05 38.43 -4.87
C ARG A 163 -23.06 37.35 -3.79
N PRO A 164 -24.22 36.76 -3.48
CA PRO A 164 -24.30 35.72 -2.48
C PRO A 164 -23.69 34.42 -3.01
N CYS A 165 -23.07 33.67 -2.11
CA CYS A 165 -22.62 32.31 -2.35
C CYS A 165 -23.73 31.34 -1.96
N ILE A 166 -24.12 30.44 -2.87
CA ILE A 166 -25.17 29.45 -2.61
C ILE A 166 -24.55 28.24 -1.93
N ILE A 167 -24.97 27.96 -0.70
CA ILE A 167 -24.56 26.79 0.08
C ILE A 167 -25.64 25.72 -0.07
N LYS A 168 -25.27 24.57 -0.64
CA LYS A 168 -26.17 23.41 -0.80
C LYS A 168 -26.07 22.47 0.39
N HIS A 169 -26.95 21.48 0.42
CA HIS A 169 -26.86 20.39 1.39
C HIS A 169 -25.56 19.61 1.19
N GLY A 170 -24.85 19.31 2.29
CA GLY A 170 -23.54 18.66 2.26
C GLY A 170 -22.39 19.57 1.80
N GLU A 171 -22.59 20.89 1.77
CA GLU A 171 -21.56 21.88 1.48
C GLU A 171 -21.42 22.86 2.66
N ALA A 172 -20.21 23.37 2.87
CA ALA A 172 -19.94 24.46 3.80
C ALA A 172 -19.10 25.54 3.12
N LEU A 173 -19.39 26.80 3.40
CA LEU A 173 -18.62 27.92 2.89
C LEU A 173 -17.46 28.23 3.83
N ARG A 174 -16.23 28.17 3.32
CA ARG A 174 -15.03 28.54 4.06
C ARG A 174 -14.74 30.02 3.89
N LEU A 175 -14.74 30.73 5.01
CA LEU A 175 -14.45 32.16 5.08
C LEU A 175 -13.12 32.41 5.78
N LYS A 176 -12.54 33.56 5.48
CA LYS A 176 -11.35 34.10 6.13
C LYS A 176 -11.58 35.56 6.50
N ALA A 177 -11.23 35.94 7.72
CA ALA A 177 -11.31 37.33 8.15
C ALA A 177 -10.16 38.14 7.54
N SER A 178 -10.49 39.19 6.79
CA SER A 178 -9.49 40.13 6.27
C SER A 178 -8.97 41.09 7.37
N GLN A 179 -9.81 41.40 8.36
CA GLN A 179 -9.51 42.17 9.56
C GLN A 179 -10.38 41.67 10.73
N GLY A 180 -10.13 42.15 11.95
CA GLY A 180 -10.97 41.84 13.10
C GLY A 180 -12.42 42.26 12.87
N LEU A 181 -13.36 41.31 13.00
CA LEU A 181 -14.78 41.53 12.74
C LEU A 181 -15.64 40.68 13.67
N VAL A 182 -16.92 41.02 13.77
CA VAL A 182 -17.94 40.17 14.40
C VAL A 182 -18.68 39.48 13.27
N ASP A 183 -18.69 38.14 13.26
CA ASP A 183 -19.37 37.39 12.20
C ASP A 183 -20.90 37.45 12.35
N LYS A 184 -21.63 36.96 11.34
CA LYS A 184 -23.11 36.94 11.36
C LYS A 184 -23.70 36.09 12.50
N THR A 185 -22.91 35.20 13.10
CA THR A 185 -23.31 34.39 14.27
C THR A 185 -23.04 35.10 15.60
N GLY A 186 -22.46 36.30 15.58
CA GLY A 186 -22.13 37.10 16.76
C GLY A 186 -20.79 36.76 17.41
N LYS A 187 -19.93 35.98 16.75
CA LYS A 187 -18.62 35.60 17.27
C LYS A 187 -17.54 36.56 16.77
N ASN A 188 -16.68 37.01 17.68
CA ASN A 188 -15.50 37.81 17.36
C ASN A 188 -14.48 36.96 16.61
N ARG A 189 -14.06 37.44 15.44
CA ARG A 189 -13.04 36.83 14.58
C ARG A 189 -11.81 37.71 14.53
N VAL A 190 -10.64 37.10 14.62
CA VAL A 190 -9.36 37.81 14.49
C VAL A 190 -8.89 37.84 13.04
N THR A 191 -8.03 38.79 12.70
CA THR A 191 -7.44 38.90 11.37
C THR A 191 -6.82 37.57 10.93
N SER A 192 -7.10 37.16 9.70
CA SER A 192 -6.69 35.90 9.07
C SER A 192 -7.26 34.60 9.66
N GLU A 193 -8.13 34.68 10.67
CA GLU A 193 -8.89 33.52 11.15
C GLU A 193 -9.77 32.96 10.03
N GLN A 194 -9.89 31.63 9.97
CA GLN A 194 -10.77 30.94 9.04
C GLN A 194 -11.84 30.16 9.78
N TRP A 195 -13.04 30.09 9.21
CA TRP A 195 -14.17 29.32 9.76
C TRP A 195 -15.10 28.83 8.64
N LEU A 196 -16.01 27.92 9.00
CA LEU A 196 -17.02 27.37 8.11
C LEU A 196 -18.41 27.92 8.43
N ILE A 197 -19.23 28.11 7.39
CA ILE A 197 -20.65 28.42 7.49
C ILE A 197 -21.43 27.32 6.78
N ARG A 198 -22.47 26.83 7.46
CA ARG A 198 -23.27 25.67 7.04
C ARG A 198 -24.75 26.00 6.77
N ASP A 199 -25.13 27.27 6.93
CA ASP A 199 -26.51 27.72 6.73
C ASP A 199 -26.91 27.54 5.26
N LEU A 200 -27.92 26.71 5.03
CA LEU A 200 -28.41 26.39 3.68
C LEU A 200 -29.00 27.63 3.03
N GLY A 201 -28.64 27.87 1.77
CA GLY A 201 -29.17 28.97 0.97
C GLY A 201 -28.11 30.01 0.57
N ALA A 202 -28.57 31.23 0.31
CA ALA A 202 -27.73 32.31 -0.18
C ALA A 202 -27.01 33.00 1.00
N TYR A 203 -25.70 32.80 1.12
CA TYR A 203 -24.87 33.51 2.08
C TYR A 203 -24.21 34.71 1.41
N LEU A 204 -24.55 35.93 1.84
CA LEU A 204 -23.89 37.15 1.38
C LEU A 204 -22.67 37.46 2.28
N PRO A 205 -21.43 37.40 1.78
CA PRO A 205 -20.24 37.73 2.57
C PRO A 205 -20.24 39.20 3.02
N GLY A 206 -19.79 39.45 4.24
CA GLY A 206 -19.60 40.80 4.77
C GLY A 206 -18.38 41.53 4.17
N ALA A 207 -18.24 42.82 4.48
CA ALA A 207 -17.19 43.67 3.92
C ALA A 207 -15.76 43.15 4.20
N TYR A 208 -15.57 42.52 5.36
CA TYR A 208 -14.28 41.98 5.79
C TYR A 208 -14.20 40.45 5.72
N GLU A 209 -15.22 39.77 5.20
CA GLU A 209 -15.24 38.33 5.02
C GLU A 209 -14.74 37.97 3.61
N GLU A 210 -13.62 37.27 3.53
CA GLU A 210 -13.04 36.76 2.30
C GLU A 210 -13.50 35.31 2.08
N VAL A 211 -14.14 35.04 0.94
CA VAL A 211 -14.54 33.67 0.57
C VAL A 211 -13.33 32.91 0.05
N VAL A 212 -12.93 31.86 0.77
CA VAL A 212 -11.81 30.99 0.37
C VAL A 212 -12.28 29.92 -0.61
N GLY A 213 -13.43 29.30 -0.33
CA GLY A 213 -13.97 28.22 -1.15
C GLY A 213 -15.17 27.52 -0.51
N VAL A 214 -15.69 26.51 -1.21
CA VAL A 214 -16.75 25.63 -0.71
C VAL A 214 -16.13 24.28 -0.38
N GLU A 215 -16.26 23.85 0.87
CA GLU A 215 -15.85 22.54 1.36
C GLU A 215 -17.02 21.58 1.20
N LYS A 216 -16.77 20.41 0.61
CA LYS A 216 -17.79 19.38 0.39
C LYS A 216 -17.72 18.34 1.49
N ALA A 217 -18.89 17.81 1.87
CA ALA A 217 -18.97 16.68 2.79
C ALA A 217 -18.40 15.42 2.12
N HIS A 218 -17.62 14.68 2.89
CA HIS A 218 -17.28 13.30 2.59
C HIS A 218 -18.43 12.41 3.04
N THR A 219 -18.93 11.57 2.12
CA THR A 219 -19.98 10.59 2.43
C THR A 219 -19.35 9.34 3.01
N LEU A 220 -19.70 9.00 4.24
CA LEU A 220 -19.24 7.82 4.94
C LEU A 220 -20.20 6.65 4.69
N THR A 221 -19.65 5.45 4.58
CA THR A 221 -20.44 4.22 4.44
C THR A 221 -19.95 3.20 5.47
N GLU A 222 -20.70 2.12 5.68
CA GLU A 222 -20.26 1.04 6.58
C GLU A 222 -18.91 0.42 6.16
N THR A 223 -18.54 0.59 4.89
CA THR A 223 -17.29 0.07 4.31
C THR A 223 -16.13 1.08 4.31
N ILE A 224 -16.40 2.37 4.50
CA ILE A 224 -15.40 3.45 4.35
C ILE A 224 -15.41 4.35 5.58
N ALA A 225 -14.26 4.47 6.21
CA ALA A 225 -13.98 5.43 7.28
C ALA A 225 -13.00 6.51 6.78
N LEU A 226 -13.02 7.68 7.43
CA LEU A 226 -12.05 8.76 7.16
C LEU A 226 -10.97 8.78 8.23
N HIS A 227 -9.71 8.73 7.79
CA HIS A 227 -8.56 8.98 8.65
C HIS A 227 -8.30 10.47 8.72
N MET A 228 -8.53 11.03 9.90
CA MET A 228 -8.44 12.44 10.19
C MET A 228 -7.20 12.76 11.02
N ARG A 229 -6.66 13.96 10.84
CA ARG A 229 -5.57 14.53 11.64
C ARG A 229 -5.86 15.98 12.01
N ALA A 230 -5.57 16.35 13.26
CA ALA A 230 -5.65 17.73 13.71
C ALA A 230 -4.35 18.48 13.41
N LYS A 231 -4.40 19.55 12.61
CA LYS A 231 -3.26 20.46 12.37
C LYS A 231 -2.92 21.29 13.60
N GLN A 232 -3.93 21.64 14.38
CA GLN A 232 -3.81 22.42 15.62
C GLN A 232 -4.80 21.89 16.65
N THR A 233 -4.61 22.25 17.93
CA THR A 233 -5.56 21.90 18.98
C THR A 233 -6.90 22.59 18.70
N CYS A 234 -7.92 21.80 18.39
CA CYS A 234 -9.22 22.28 17.97
C CYS A 234 -10.34 21.38 18.52
N ILE A 235 -11.57 21.79 18.30
CA ILE A 235 -12.75 20.96 18.52
C ILE A 235 -13.14 20.44 17.15
N ASP A 236 -13.29 19.13 17.03
CA ASP A 236 -13.65 18.50 15.76
C ASP A 236 -15.11 18.78 15.38
N ALA A 237 -15.50 18.43 14.16
CA ALA A 237 -16.87 18.61 13.67
C ALA A 237 -17.93 17.85 14.51
N LEU A 238 -17.52 16.84 15.29
CA LEU A 238 -18.37 16.07 16.20
C LEU A 238 -18.44 16.69 17.62
N GLY A 239 -17.71 17.77 17.87
CA GLY A 239 -17.68 18.45 19.17
C GLY A 239 -16.66 17.90 20.16
N LYS A 240 -15.76 17.00 19.75
CA LYS A 240 -14.72 16.43 20.61
C LYS A 240 -13.41 17.23 20.49
N LYS A 241 -12.76 17.48 21.62
CA LYS A 241 -11.48 18.18 21.67
C LYS A 241 -10.35 17.28 21.16
N ARG A 242 -9.57 17.78 20.19
CA ARG A 242 -8.40 17.13 19.59
C ARG A 242 -7.15 17.97 19.82
N ASN A 243 -6.04 17.33 20.15
CA ASN A 243 -4.74 18.00 20.28
C ASN A 243 -4.03 18.09 18.93
N ALA A 244 -3.13 19.05 18.77
CA ALA A 244 -2.32 19.16 17.55
C ALA A 244 -1.53 17.86 17.26
N GLY A 245 -1.63 17.36 16.03
CA GLY A 245 -1.02 16.11 15.59
C GLY A 245 -1.77 14.84 15.96
N GLU A 246 -2.87 14.93 16.73
CA GLU A 246 -3.71 13.77 17.04
C GLU A 246 -4.40 13.25 15.77
N GLU A 247 -4.42 11.93 15.62
CA GLU A 247 -5.07 11.24 14.50
C GLU A 247 -6.22 10.37 15.01
N TRP A 248 -7.31 10.29 14.23
CA TRP A 248 -8.48 9.47 14.57
C TRP A 248 -9.21 8.99 13.32
N LEU A 249 -10.16 8.07 13.52
CA LEU A 249 -11.11 7.67 12.48
C LEU A 249 -12.47 8.30 12.72
N VAL A 250 -13.13 8.65 11.62
CA VAL A 250 -14.56 8.96 11.61
C VAL A 250 -15.26 7.88 10.80
N THR A 251 -16.28 7.28 11.38
CA THR A 251 -17.02 6.16 10.77
C THR A 251 -18.48 6.54 10.51
N SER A 252 -19.22 5.70 9.78
CA SER A 252 -20.65 5.90 9.55
C SER A 252 -21.49 5.81 10.84
N GLU A 253 -20.95 5.26 11.93
CA GLU A 253 -21.61 5.25 13.25
C GLU A 253 -21.66 6.66 13.88
N ASP A 254 -20.68 7.52 13.54
CA ASP A 254 -20.60 8.88 14.06
C ASP A 254 -21.47 9.86 13.25
N THR A 255 -21.37 9.80 11.92
CA THR A 255 -22.17 10.62 10.99
C THR A 255 -22.15 10.03 9.58
N GLU A 256 -23.23 10.21 8.83
CA GLU A 256 -23.31 9.81 7.41
C GLU A 256 -22.49 10.74 6.49
N MET A 257 -22.39 12.01 6.88
CA MET A 257 -21.68 13.05 6.12
C MET A 257 -20.75 13.81 7.05
N TYR A 258 -19.48 13.86 6.68
CA TYR A 258 -18.46 14.55 7.46
C TYR A 258 -17.86 15.70 6.66
N ILE A 259 -17.96 16.92 7.19
CA ILE A 259 -17.32 18.10 6.63
C ILE A 259 -16.15 18.46 7.55
N PRO A 260 -14.89 18.25 7.12
CA PRO A 260 -13.71 18.58 7.92
C PRO A 260 -13.70 20.05 8.35
N GLU A 261 -13.42 20.30 9.62
CA GLU A 261 -13.20 21.67 10.12
C GLU A 261 -11.89 22.27 9.57
N VAL A 262 -11.74 23.59 9.72
CA VAL A 262 -10.59 24.36 9.18
C VAL A 262 -9.22 23.81 9.58
N PHE A 263 -9.11 23.30 10.81
CA PHE A 263 -7.87 22.76 11.39
C PHE A 263 -7.80 21.23 11.33
N GLU A 264 -8.76 20.59 10.68
CA GLU A 264 -8.73 19.17 10.39
C GLU A 264 -8.14 18.92 9.02
N GLU A 265 -7.58 17.73 8.86
CA GLU A 265 -7.03 17.26 7.60
C GLU A 265 -7.44 15.81 7.38
N VAL A 266 -8.01 15.54 6.21
CA VAL A 266 -8.24 14.18 5.75
C VAL A 266 -6.91 13.63 5.25
N VAL A 267 -6.37 12.64 5.97
CA VAL A 267 -5.10 11.99 5.62
C VAL A 267 -5.34 10.92 4.56
N ALA A 268 -6.36 10.07 4.77
CA ALA A 268 -6.70 8.98 3.86
C ALA A 268 -8.15 8.50 4.07
N GLU A 269 -8.68 7.80 3.07
CA GLU A 269 -9.88 6.97 3.21
C GLU A 269 -9.46 5.55 3.59
N VAL A 270 -10.05 4.99 4.64
CA VAL A 270 -9.73 3.67 5.19
C VAL A 270 -10.88 2.72 4.89
N THR A 271 -10.58 1.65 4.16
CA THR A 271 -11.55 0.59 3.88
C THR A 271 -11.68 -0.36 5.06
N GLN A 272 -12.89 -0.83 5.31
CA GLN A 272 -13.17 -1.81 6.35
C GLN A 272 -12.44 -3.13 6.07
N THR A 273 -11.72 -3.63 7.06
CA THR A 273 -11.12 -4.96 7.04
C THR A 273 -12.16 -5.98 7.49
N VAL A 274 -12.44 -6.96 6.63
CA VAL A 274 -13.44 -8.01 6.89
C VAL A 274 -12.72 -9.34 7.04
N LEU A 275 -12.96 -10.03 8.15
CA LEU A 275 -12.50 -11.37 8.43
C LEU A 275 -13.66 -12.37 8.27
N SER A 276 -13.44 -13.40 7.46
CA SER A 276 -14.35 -14.52 7.33
C SER A 276 -14.20 -15.51 8.49
N ARG A 277 -15.12 -16.49 8.59
CA ARG A 277 -15.13 -17.50 9.66
C ARG A 277 -13.79 -18.24 9.86
N LYS A 278 -13.06 -18.48 8.76
CA LYS A 278 -11.82 -19.25 8.71
C LYS A 278 -10.57 -18.37 8.59
N GLU A 279 -10.73 -17.06 8.70
CA GLU A 279 -9.65 -16.09 8.57
C GLU A 279 -9.33 -15.47 9.93
N TYR A 280 -8.08 -15.03 10.06
CA TYR A 280 -7.60 -14.29 11.22
C TYR A 280 -6.53 -13.31 10.79
N CYS A 281 -6.25 -12.31 11.61
CA CYS A 281 -5.14 -11.41 11.40
C CYS A 281 -4.48 -11.05 12.72
N ILE A 282 -3.24 -10.62 12.64
CA ILE A 282 -2.47 -10.14 13.79
C ILE A 282 -2.29 -8.64 13.60
N VAL A 283 -2.90 -7.85 14.49
CA VAL A 283 -2.81 -6.40 14.49
C VAL A 283 -1.60 -5.99 15.32
N MET A 284 -0.72 -5.21 14.72
CA MET A 284 0.45 -4.59 15.35
C MET A 284 0.06 -3.26 15.96
N ASP A 285 0.64 -2.95 17.12
CA ASP A 285 0.46 -1.69 17.86
C ASP A 285 -1.01 -1.33 18.13
N PRO A 286 -1.83 -2.28 18.62
CA PRO A 286 -3.28 -2.10 18.77
C PRO A 286 -3.64 -0.93 19.68
N VAL A 287 -4.71 -0.24 19.33
CA VAL A 287 -5.18 0.93 20.07
C VAL A 287 -5.91 0.53 21.34
N ASP A 288 -5.56 1.17 22.45
CA ASP A 288 -6.26 0.96 23.73
C ASP A 288 -7.65 1.63 23.76
N SER A 289 -8.43 1.37 24.82
CA SER A 289 -9.74 2.02 25.02
C SER A 289 -9.66 3.55 25.22
N LYS A 290 -8.46 4.10 25.38
CA LYS A 290 -8.19 5.55 25.49
C LYS A 290 -7.75 6.16 24.16
N GLY A 291 -7.71 5.38 23.07
CA GLY A 291 -7.33 5.86 21.75
C GLY A 291 -5.81 6.00 21.56
N ARG A 292 -4.98 5.27 22.32
CA ARG A 292 -3.51 5.30 22.20
C ARG A 292 -2.94 3.97 21.74
N ASN A 293 -2.01 4.03 20.79
CA ASN A 293 -1.35 2.85 20.23
C ASN A 293 -0.42 2.21 21.26
N GLN A 294 -0.53 0.89 21.42
CA GLN A 294 0.31 0.13 22.32
C GLN A 294 1.53 -0.43 21.59
N LEU A 295 2.55 0.42 21.42
CA LEU A 295 3.77 0.09 20.66
C LEU A 295 4.42 -1.23 21.12
N GLY A 296 4.71 -2.10 20.16
CA GLY A 296 5.33 -3.41 20.34
C GLY A 296 4.37 -4.52 20.75
N LYS A 297 3.08 -4.23 21.01
CA LYS A 297 2.09 -5.27 21.30
C LYS A 297 1.49 -5.82 20.02
N LYS A 298 1.06 -7.08 20.08
CA LYS A 298 0.31 -7.76 19.03
C LYS A 298 -1.07 -8.15 19.55
N GLU A 299 -2.09 -8.04 18.72
CA GLU A 299 -3.45 -8.48 19.03
C GLU A 299 -3.95 -9.45 17.96
N LEU A 300 -4.41 -10.63 18.37
CA LEU A 300 -4.99 -11.61 17.47
C LEU A 300 -6.49 -11.39 17.34
N ARG A 301 -6.93 -10.96 16.15
CA ARG A 301 -8.36 -10.87 15.79
C ARG A 301 -8.74 -12.08 14.95
N LYS A 302 -9.78 -12.80 15.35
CA LYS A 302 -10.21 -14.06 14.72
C LYS A 302 -11.73 -14.18 14.67
N GLY A 303 -12.22 -14.94 13.71
CA GLY A 303 -13.65 -15.18 13.50
C GLY A 303 -14.30 -14.11 12.64
N VAL A 304 -15.63 -14.22 12.45
CA VAL A 304 -16.39 -13.28 11.61
C VAL A 304 -16.41 -11.92 12.30
N ALA A 305 -15.61 -10.99 11.78
CA ALA A 305 -15.44 -9.66 12.33
C ALA A 305 -15.19 -8.66 11.20
N SER A 306 -15.75 -7.46 11.34
CA SER A 306 -15.56 -6.35 10.42
C SER A 306 -15.13 -5.13 11.24
N PHE A 307 -13.95 -4.58 10.95
CA PHE A 307 -13.37 -3.49 11.72
C PHE A 307 -12.49 -2.60 10.84
N PHE A 308 -12.25 -1.37 11.27
CA PHE A 308 -11.29 -0.47 10.64
C PHE A 308 -9.95 -0.53 11.37
N LEU A 309 -8.85 -0.42 10.64
CA LEU A 309 -7.53 -0.27 11.25
C LEU A 309 -7.38 1.17 11.72
N HIS A 310 -7.13 1.34 13.01
CA HIS A 310 -6.90 2.67 13.59
C HIS A 310 -5.56 3.26 13.11
N PRO A 311 -5.38 4.59 13.21
CA PRO A 311 -4.15 5.24 12.78
C PRO A 311 -2.94 4.67 13.52
N GLY A 312 -1.98 4.14 12.77
CA GLY A 312 -0.78 3.49 13.29
C GLY A 312 -0.94 2.02 13.68
N GLU A 313 -2.12 1.41 13.50
CA GLU A 313 -2.24 -0.04 13.45
C GLU A 313 -1.81 -0.56 12.08
N ASP A 314 -1.21 -1.75 12.04
CA ASP A 314 -0.87 -2.45 10.81
C ASP A 314 -1.13 -3.97 10.94
N LEU A 315 -1.25 -4.67 9.82
CA LEU A 315 -1.49 -6.11 9.80
C LEU A 315 -0.19 -6.89 9.55
N ASP A 316 0.24 -7.69 10.53
CA ASP A 316 1.41 -8.57 10.42
C ASP A 316 1.09 -9.74 9.47
N GLY A 317 1.55 -9.64 8.22
CA GLY A 317 1.31 -10.64 7.18
C GLY A 317 -0.09 -10.59 6.55
N GLY A 318 -0.88 -9.55 6.81
CA GLY A 318 -2.22 -9.36 6.24
C GLY A 318 -3.30 -10.25 6.84
N ILE A 319 -4.30 -10.60 6.02
CA ILE A 319 -5.37 -11.55 6.39
C ILE A 319 -4.87 -12.97 6.11
N LEU A 320 -4.82 -13.80 7.15
CA LEU A 320 -4.31 -15.16 7.12
C LEU A 320 -5.44 -16.18 7.25
N ASN A 321 -5.24 -17.35 6.67
CA ASN A 321 -6.19 -18.47 6.75
C ASN A 321 -5.84 -19.39 7.93
N SER A 322 -6.88 -19.85 8.63
CA SER A 322 -6.78 -20.90 9.65
C SER A 322 -6.22 -22.20 9.07
N TYR A 323 -5.54 -22.95 9.92
CA TYR A 323 -4.99 -24.25 9.55
C TYR A 323 -6.08 -25.31 9.74
N ILE A 324 -6.53 -25.89 8.63
CA ILE A 324 -7.46 -27.02 8.62
C ILE A 324 -6.63 -28.29 8.53
N LEU A 325 -6.66 -29.10 9.60
CA LEU A 325 -5.93 -30.37 9.66
C LEU A 325 -6.87 -31.54 9.44
N GLU A 326 -6.48 -32.44 8.54
CA GLU A 326 -7.13 -33.74 8.34
C GLU A 326 -6.72 -34.76 9.42
N ALA A 327 -7.38 -35.92 9.47
CA ALA A 327 -7.15 -36.93 10.51
C ALA A 327 -5.73 -37.54 10.46
N ASP A 328 -5.05 -37.49 9.31
CA ASP A 328 -3.69 -37.97 9.10
C ASP A 328 -2.64 -36.83 9.14
N GLU A 329 -3.06 -35.63 9.52
CA GLU A 329 -2.21 -34.44 9.58
C GLU A 329 -2.00 -33.92 11.00
N ALA A 330 -0.88 -33.24 11.20
CA ALA A 330 -0.56 -32.55 12.43
C ALA A 330 0.28 -31.29 12.19
N LEU A 331 0.17 -30.33 13.09
CA LEU A 331 1.07 -29.17 13.13
C LEU A 331 2.10 -29.37 14.24
N VAL A 332 3.35 -29.07 13.93
CA VAL A 332 4.40 -28.87 14.93
C VAL A 332 4.41 -27.41 15.32
N LEU A 333 4.18 -27.17 16.59
CA LEU A 333 4.15 -25.85 17.20
C LEU A 333 5.39 -25.66 18.06
N SER A 334 5.79 -24.40 18.23
CA SER A 334 6.80 -24.00 19.20
C SER A 334 6.36 -22.78 19.98
N ALA A 335 6.55 -22.80 21.30
CA ALA A 335 6.32 -21.63 22.14
C ALA A 335 7.39 -20.57 21.87
N VAL A 336 6.97 -19.35 21.56
CA VAL A 336 7.82 -18.16 21.43
C VAL A 336 7.98 -17.48 22.78
N ASP A 337 6.89 -17.45 23.56
CA ASP A 337 6.86 -16.94 24.93
C ASP A 337 6.17 -17.97 25.86
N HIS A 338 6.15 -17.70 27.16
CA HIS A 338 5.42 -18.51 28.15
C HIS A 338 3.95 -18.61 27.77
N PHE A 339 3.49 -19.84 27.54
CA PHE A 339 2.15 -20.11 27.06
C PHE A 339 1.47 -21.20 27.88
N ASP A 340 0.35 -20.84 28.51
CA ASP A 340 -0.49 -21.75 29.27
C ASP A 340 -1.62 -22.27 28.38
N GLU A 341 -1.37 -23.41 27.74
CA GLU A 341 -2.32 -24.02 26.83
C GLU A 341 -3.45 -24.71 27.61
N LYS A 342 -4.71 -24.39 27.27
CA LYS A 342 -5.89 -25.12 27.73
C LYS A 342 -6.41 -26.02 26.63
N TYR A 343 -5.85 -27.23 26.51
CA TYR A 343 -6.32 -28.23 25.55
C TYR A 343 -7.13 -29.32 26.26
N ALA A 344 -8.34 -29.62 25.76
CA ALA A 344 -9.19 -30.69 26.28
C ALA A 344 -9.37 -30.71 27.83
N LYS A 345 -9.56 -29.54 28.44
CA LYS A 345 -9.71 -29.32 29.91
C LYS A 345 -8.46 -29.61 30.77
N LYS A 346 -7.31 -29.93 30.16
CA LYS A 346 -6.01 -30.00 30.86
C LYS A 346 -5.21 -28.72 30.57
N LYS A 347 -4.52 -28.22 31.59
CA LYS A 347 -3.59 -27.10 31.45
C LYS A 347 -2.19 -27.66 31.20
N TYR A 348 -1.55 -27.17 30.15
CA TYR A 348 -0.15 -27.47 29.85
C TYR A 348 0.64 -26.16 29.92
N HIS A 349 1.64 -26.14 30.79
CA HIS A 349 2.59 -25.03 30.88
C HIS A 349 3.69 -25.25 29.84
N ARG A 350 3.84 -24.32 28.89
CA ARG A 350 4.87 -24.35 27.85
C ARG A 350 5.89 -23.24 28.12
N SER A 351 7.16 -23.61 28.14
CA SER A 351 8.27 -22.66 28.21
C SER A 351 8.70 -22.26 26.80
N PRO A 352 9.28 -21.07 26.61
CA PRO A 352 9.84 -20.64 25.33
C PRO A 352 10.78 -21.71 24.74
N GLY A 353 10.55 -22.10 23.49
CA GLY A 353 11.31 -23.13 22.79
C GLY A 353 10.73 -24.55 22.86
N ASP A 354 9.78 -24.82 23.76
CA ASP A 354 9.09 -26.11 23.83
C ASP A 354 8.35 -26.38 22.52
N ARG A 355 8.44 -27.62 22.02
CA ARG A 355 7.72 -28.06 20.80
C ARG A 355 6.72 -29.14 21.14
N TRP A 356 5.56 -29.06 20.50
CA TRP A 356 4.52 -30.06 20.62
C TRP A 356 3.75 -30.18 19.31
N MET A 357 2.84 -31.16 19.26
CA MET A 357 2.01 -31.40 18.09
C MET A 357 0.54 -31.26 18.43
N ILE A 358 -0.21 -30.72 17.49
CA ILE A 358 -1.67 -30.77 17.44
C ILE A 358 -2.07 -31.66 16.28
N PHE A 359 -2.90 -32.64 16.57
CA PHE A 359 -3.40 -33.62 15.60
C PHE A 359 -4.78 -33.21 15.07
N GLY A 360 -5.05 -33.48 13.80
CA GLY A 360 -6.40 -33.36 13.26
C GLY A 360 -7.34 -34.49 13.70
N PRO A 361 -8.65 -34.43 13.34
CA PRO A 361 -9.27 -33.38 12.54
C PRO A 361 -9.62 -32.14 13.40
N VAL A 362 -8.98 -31.00 13.14
CA VAL A 362 -9.22 -29.76 13.89
C VAL A 362 -8.89 -28.52 13.05
N GLU A 363 -9.65 -27.45 13.26
CA GLU A 363 -9.32 -26.11 12.77
C GLU A 363 -8.49 -25.38 13.84
N TYR A 364 -7.29 -24.95 13.48
CA TYR A 364 -6.35 -24.33 14.40
C TYR A 364 -5.93 -22.93 13.94
N ILE A 365 -6.04 -21.98 14.86
CA ILE A 365 -5.52 -20.62 14.70
C ILE A 365 -4.43 -20.43 15.76
N PRO A 366 -3.16 -20.20 15.35
CA PRO A 366 -2.08 -20.04 16.31
C PRO A 366 -2.26 -18.77 17.15
N PRO A 367 -2.19 -18.86 18.49
CA PRO A 367 -2.10 -17.69 19.35
C PRO A 367 -0.74 -16.99 19.18
N ILE A 368 -0.63 -15.75 19.65
CA ILE A 368 0.56 -14.88 19.43
C ILE A 368 1.83 -15.49 20.03
N GLU A 369 1.70 -16.18 21.16
CA GLU A 369 2.80 -16.80 21.89
C GLU A 369 3.31 -18.08 21.22
N VAL A 370 2.69 -18.53 20.13
CA VAL A 370 2.96 -19.82 19.48
C VAL A 370 3.25 -19.65 18.00
N ALA A 371 4.39 -20.19 17.56
CA ALA A 371 4.77 -20.23 16.16
C ALA A 371 4.55 -21.63 15.56
N VAL A 372 3.98 -21.68 14.36
CA VAL A 372 3.88 -22.91 13.57
C VAL A 372 5.22 -23.17 12.89
N LYS A 373 5.85 -24.33 13.17
CA LYS A 373 7.16 -24.69 12.61
C LYS A 373 7.06 -25.58 11.38
N ALA A 374 6.13 -26.54 11.38
CA ALA A 374 5.95 -27.45 10.25
C ALA A 374 4.53 -28.02 10.22
N ARG A 375 3.99 -28.24 9.03
CA ARG A 375 2.84 -29.11 8.80
C ARG A 375 3.35 -30.49 8.44
N ARG A 376 2.80 -31.53 9.07
CA ARG A 376 3.19 -32.92 8.89
C ARG A 376 2.00 -33.73 8.44
N LYS A 377 2.27 -34.68 7.54
CA LYS A 377 1.32 -35.68 7.08
C LYS A 377 1.88 -37.06 7.41
N ALA A 378 1.02 -37.97 7.82
CA ALA A 378 1.43 -39.34 8.10
C ALA A 378 1.96 -39.99 6.81
N VAL A 379 3.12 -40.62 6.90
CA VAL A 379 3.72 -41.36 5.79
C VAL A 379 3.17 -42.78 5.81
N PRO A 380 2.41 -43.22 4.78
CA PRO A 380 1.95 -44.60 4.71
C PRO A 380 3.14 -45.52 4.39
N LEU A 381 3.41 -46.49 5.25
CA LEU A 381 4.47 -47.48 5.06
C LEU A 381 3.84 -48.85 4.83
N CYS A 382 4.12 -49.49 3.69
CA CYS A 382 3.68 -50.85 3.41
C CYS A 382 4.56 -51.91 4.10
N GLU A 383 4.18 -53.18 3.99
CA GLU A 383 5.03 -54.29 4.43
C GLU A 383 6.38 -54.27 3.69
N ASN A 384 7.48 -54.32 4.46
CA ASN A 384 8.87 -54.21 3.98
C ASN A 384 9.30 -52.82 3.48
N GLU A 385 8.48 -51.79 3.66
CA GLU A 385 8.89 -50.40 3.48
C GLU A 385 9.19 -49.75 4.83
N GLY A 386 10.05 -48.73 4.83
CA GLY A 386 10.35 -48.00 6.04
C GLY A 386 11.03 -46.67 5.75
N ILE A 387 11.13 -45.84 6.78
CA ILE A 387 11.81 -44.54 6.76
C ILE A 387 12.83 -44.44 7.89
N TYR A 388 13.92 -43.72 7.66
CA TYR A 388 14.85 -43.33 8.69
C TYR A 388 14.37 -42.05 9.37
N VAL A 389 14.31 -42.11 10.70
CA VAL A 389 13.85 -41.01 11.53
C VAL A 389 14.96 -40.67 12.51
N ARG A 390 15.28 -39.37 12.60
CA ARG A 390 16.20 -38.82 13.59
C ARG A 390 15.42 -38.01 14.61
N ASP A 391 15.72 -38.21 15.88
CA ASP A 391 15.28 -37.31 16.95
C ASP A 391 16.27 -36.14 17.07
N THR A 392 15.76 -34.92 16.99
CA THR A 392 16.50 -33.66 17.07
C THR A 392 16.95 -33.32 18.50
N GLN A 393 16.33 -33.90 19.53
CA GLN A 393 16.76 -33.71 20.92
C GLN A 393 17.91 -34.64 21.28
N SER A 394 17.73 -35.94 21.06
CA SER A 394 18.73 -36.94 21.42
C SER A 394 19.80 -37.17 20.34
N GLY A 395 19.53 -36.76 19.10
CA GLY A 395 20.35 -37.08 17.94
C GLY A 395 20.22 -38.55 17.48
N ALA A 396 19.41 -39.37 18.17
CA ALA A 396 19.28 -40.79 17.90
C ALA A 396 18.58 -41.02 16.55
N VAL A 397 19.15 -41.90 15.73
CA VAL A 397 18.58 -42.28 14.43
C VAL A 397 18.09 -43.71 14.50
N ARG A 398 16.91 -43.98 13.95
CA ARG A 398 16.31 -45.32 13.89
C ARG A 398 15.57 -45.54 12.58
N ALA A 399 15.42 -46.81 12.20
CA ALA A 399 14.57 -47.23 11.08
C ALA A 399 13.17 -47.54 11.60
N VAL A 400 12.14 -47.05 10.91
CA VAL A 400 10.73 -47.32 11.21
C VAL A 400 10.15 -48.10 10.03
N MET A 401 9.72 -49.34 10.28
CA MET A 401 9.18 -50.24 9.26
C MET A 401 7.64 -50.26 9.28
N GLY A 402 7.02 -50.57 8.15
CA GLY A 402 5.58 -50.86 8.04
C GLY A 402 5.21 -52.29 8.47
N PRO A 403 3.91 -52.67 8.40
CA PRO A 403 2.80 -51.88 7.85
C PRO A 403 2.19 -50.92 8.88
N GLN A 404 2.41 -49.61 8.72
CA GLN A 404 1.77 -48.57 9.55
C GLN A 404 1.81 -47.20 8.86
N ALA A 405 0.86 -46.32 9.19
CA ALA A 405 0.96 -44.90 8.83
C ALA A 405 1.74 -44.17 9.91
N TYR A 406 3.00 -43.84 9.62
CA TYR A 406 3.88 -43.22 10.61
C TYR A 406 3.83 -41.70 10.51
N LEU A 407 3.41 -41.05 11.60
CA LEU A 407 3.45 -39.60 11.74
C LEU A 407 4.65 -39.20 12.60
N LEU A 408 5.58 -38.45 12.02
CA LEU A 408 6.78 -38.01 12.72
C LEU A 408 6.42 -37.18 13.96
N GLY A 409 6.98 -37.49 15.12
CA GLY A 409 6.75 -36.81 16.40
C GLY A 409 7.41 -35.43 16.51
N ALA A 410 7.04 -34.59 17.48
CA ALA A 410 7.39 -33.15 17.50
C ALA A 410 8.89 -32.83 17.24
N TYR A 411 9.77 -33.66 17.80
CA TYR A 411 11.23 -33.53 17.69
C TYR A 411 11.85 -34.47 16.65
N GLU A 412 11.06 -35.18 15.87
CA GLU A 412 11.56 -36.10 14.84
C GLU A 412 11.65 -35.43 13.47
N GLU A 413 12.65 -35.79 12.69
CA GLU A 413 12.83 -35.41 11.29
C GLU A 413 13.21 -36.63 10.44
N LEU A 414 12.95 -36.56 9.13
CA LEU A 414 13.43 -37.59 8.21
C LEU A 414 14.94 -37.47 8.09
N TRP A 415 15.63 -38.61 8.16
CA TRP A 415 17.08 -38.68 8.08
C TRP A 415 17.51 -39.31 6.76
N GLU A 416 18.42 -38.64 6.05
CA GLU A 416 18.95 -39.16 4.79
C GLU A 416 20.14 -40.09 5.05
N LYS A 417 20.06 -41.32 4.51
CA LYS A 417 21.16 -42.27 4.55
C LYS A 417 21.92 -42.28 3.24
N ASP A 418 23.09 -41.65 3.24
CA ASP A 418 24.05 -41.75 2.14
C ASP A 418 24.68 -43.14 2.08
N LEU A 419 24.84 -43.63 0.85
CA LEU A 419 25.58 -44.84 0.53
C LEU A 419 26.79 -44.48 -0.33
N THR A 420 27.82 -45.34 -0.30
CA THR A 420 28.95 -45.21 -1.21
C THR A 420 28.50 -45.45 -2.65
N ASP A 421 29.10 -44.73 -3.60
CA ASP A 421 28.78 -44.85 -5.03
C ASP A 421 28.82 -46.29 -5.53
N ASP A 422 29.78 -47.09 -5.07
CA ASP A 422 29.89 -48.52 -5.40
C ASP A 422 28.61 -49.29 -4.99
N VAL A 423 28.10 -49.06 -3.77
CA VAL A 423 26.90 -49.74 -3.25
C VAL A 423 25.66 -49.26 -4.00
N GLU A 424 25.51 -47.95 -4.20
CA GLU A 424 24.38 -47.42 -4.95
C GLU A 424 24.33 -47.96 -6.36
N ASN A 425 25.47 -48.00 -7.04
CA ASN A 425 25.57 -48.52 -8.39
C ASN A 425 25.27 -50.03 -8.42
N ILE A 426 25.73 -50.82 -7.44
CA ILE A 426 25.39 -52.25 -7.36
C ILE A 426 23.88 -52.44 -7.20
N LEU A 427 23.24 -51.69 -6.31
CA LEU A 427 21.79 -51.75 -6.08
C LEU A 427 20.98 -51.28 -7.30
N LYS A 428 21.44 -50.23 -8.00
CA LYS A 428 20.83 -49.75 -9.26
C LYS A 428 20.99 -50.76 -10.40
N PHE A 429 22.16 -51.41 -10.51
CA PHE A 429 22.52 -52.27 -11.64
C PHE A 429 21.77 -53.60 -11.67
N VAL A 430 21.41 -54.13 -10.50
CA VAL A 430 20.55 -55.33 -10.35
C VAL A 430 19.25 -55.22 -11.18
N PHE A 431 18.76 -54.01 -11.44
CA PHE A 431 17.46 -53.79 -12.06
C PHE A 431 17.48 -53.53 -13.57
N ARG A 432 18.65 -53.20 -14.16
CA ARG A 432 18.71 -52.72 -15.56
C ARG A 432 18.52 -53.80 -16.63
N SER A 433 18.31 -55.06 -16.25
CA SER A 433 18.34 -56.20 -17.17
C SER A 433 16.99 -56.65 -17.74
N ILE A 434 15.88 -56.00 -17.40
CA ILE A 434 14.60 -56.30 -18.05
C ILE A 434 13.96 -54.97 -18.49
N GLY A 435 14.15 -54.64 -19.75
CA GLY A 435 13.59 -53.42 -20.34
C GLY A 435 13.79 -53.38 -21.86
N PHE A 436 13.06 -54.25 -22.57
CA PHE A 436 12.74 -54.01 -23.98
C PHE A 436 11.59 -52.98 -24.04
N LEU A 437 11.79 -51.87 -24.77
CA LEU A 437 10.81 -50.86 -25.24
C LEU A 437 10.18 -49.93 -24.16
N TYR A 438 10.07 -48.60 -24.27
CA TYR A 438 10.16 -47.62 -25.36
C TYR A 438 10.75 -46.30 -24.82
N SER A 439 11.72 -45.69 -25.52
CA SER A 439 11.73 -44.28 -25.96
C SER A 439 13.13 -43.85 -26.39
N PHE A 440 13.18 -43.05 -27.44
CA PHE A 440 14.31 -42.67 -28.28
C PHE A 440 15.39 -41.86 -27.53
N VAL A 441 16.62 -42.39 -27.45
CA VAL A 441 17.90 -41.81 -27.93
C VAL A 441 18.96 -42.90 -27.72
N ALA A 442 19.24 -43.66 -28.78
CA ALA A 442 20.19 -44.75 -28.75
C ALA A 442 21.63 -44.22 -28.91
N VAL A 443 22.30 -43.92 -27.79
CA VAL A 443 23.76 -44.00 -27.76
C VAL A 443 24.12 -45.46 -27.61
N LYS A 444 24.53 -46.05 -28.74
CA LYS A 444 24.93 -47.45 -28.89
C LYS A 444 26.29 -47.67 -28.22
N MET A 445 26.32 -47.70 -26.88
CA MET A 445 27.46 -48.24 -26.14
C MET A 445 27.26 -49.73 -25.95
N HIS A 446 28.02 -50.52 -26.70
CA HIS A 446 28.15 -51.96 -26.56
C HIS A 446 28.84 -52.27 -25.22
N LEU A 447 28.07 -52.28 -24.14
CA LEU A 447 28.55 -52.60 -22.79
C LEU A 447 27.62 -53.67 -22.21
N SER A 448 27.92 -54.91 -22.58
CA SER A 448 27.33 -56.12 -21.99
C SER A 448 27.78 -56.21 -20.53
N TRP A 449 26.99 -55.68 -19.60
CA TRP A 449 27.13 -55.97 -18.18
C TRP A 449 25.82 -56.58 -17.71
N ASN A 450 25.88 -57.85 -17.34
CA ASN A 450 24.74 -58.62 -16.85
C ASN A 450 25.00 -58.95 -15.37
N GLY A 451 24.32 -58.25 -14.46
CA GLY A 451 23.92 -58.77 -13.13
C GLY A 451 24.85 -58.55 -11.93
N GLY A 452 24.23 -58.13 -10.80
CA GLY A 452 24.69 -58.36 -9.43
C GLY A 452 25.94 -57.63 -8.94
N GLY A 453 26.68 -56.95 -9.83
CA GLY A 453 27.92 -56.26 -9.50
C GLY A 453 28.42 -55.35 -10.61
N ILE A 454 29.42 -54.52 -10.31
CA ILE A 454 30.05 -53.58 -11.24
C ILE A 454 31.43 -54.13 -11.61
N GLY A 455 31.75 -54.23 -12.89
CA GLY A 455 33.02 -54.81 -13.29
C GLY A 455 33.56 -54.33 -14.62
N SER A 456 34.73 -54.85 -15.02
CA SER A 456 35.35 -54.65 -16.35
C SER A 456 35.42 -55.94 -17.20
N GLY A 457 35.06 -57.10 -16.62
CA GLY A 457 35.11 -58.41 -17.27
C GLY A 457 33.75 -59.00 -17.63
N ASP A 458 33.76 -60.11 -18.37
CA ASP A 458 32.58 -60.91 -18.73
C ASP A 458 31.91 -61.45 -17.44
N ILE A 459 30.81 -60.81 -17.00
CA ILE A 459 30.06 -61.14 -15.77
C ILE A 459 29.04 -62.24 -16.09
N ARG A 460 28.91 -63.24 -15.22
CA ARG A 460 28.01 -64.40 -15.42
C ARG A 460 26.52 -64.00 -15.44
N LYS A 461 25.74 -64.74 -16.24
CA LYS A 461 24.28 -64.60 -16.39
C LYS A 461 23.48 -64.84 -15.09
N MET A 462 23.12 -63.75 -14.43
CA MET A 462 21.77 -63.21 -14.13
C MET A 462 20.53 -63.99 -13.66
N ALA A 463 20.39 -65.31 -13.72
CA ALA A 463 19.11 -65.93 -13.31
C ALA A 463 18.81 -65.79 -11.79
N TYR A 464 19.84 -65.57 -10.97
CA TYR A 464 19.72 -65.57 -9.51
C TYR A 464 19.34 -64.21 -8.91
N PHE A 465 19.49 -63.10 -9.63
CA PHE A 465 19.34 -61.74 -9.06
C PHE A 465 18.02 -61.06 -9.41
N GLU A 466 17.13 -61.72 -10.16
CA GLU A 466 15.81 -61.17 -10.47
C GLU A 466 14.96 -61.02 -9.18
N SER A 467 15.13 -61.91 -8.20
CA SER A 467 14.43 -61.83 -6.93
C SER A 467 14.89 -60.69 -6.02
N SER A 468 16.07 -60.09 -6.30
CA SER A 468 16.64 -59.00 -5.50
C SER A 468 16.23 -57.60 -5.97
N MET A 469 15.35 -57.52 -6.99
CA MET A 469 14.84 -56.27 -7.53
C MET A 469 13.93 -55.53 -6.54
N ASN A 470 14.25 -54.27 -6.25
CA ASN A 470 13.40 -53.34 -5.51
C ASN A 470 13.04 -52.13 -6.40
N PRO A 471 11.74 -51.91 -6.71
CA PRO A 471 11.29 -50.82 -7.58
C PRO A 471 11.62 -49.40 -7.09
N SER A 472 11.96 -49.23 -5.80
CA SER A 472 12.29 -47.91 -5.23
C SER A 472 13.60 -47.33 -5.76
N PHE A 473 14.54 -48.17 -6.23
CA PHE A 473 15.85 -47.75 -6.74
C PHE A 473 15.84 -47.39 -8.25
N THR A 474 14.70 -47.53 -8.92
CA THR A 474 14.58 -47.39 -10.38
C THR A 474 13.70 -46.25 -10.84
N ARG A 475 13.36 -45.34 -9.93
CA ARG A 475 12.70 -44.09 -10.26
C ARG A 475 13.64 -43.24 -11.12
N ALA A 476 13.09 -42.61 -12.16
CA ALA A 476 13.84 -41.72 -13.05
C ALA A 476 14.52 -40.55 -12.31
N GLU A 477 13.99 -40.19 -11.15
CA GLU A 477 14.43 -39.08 -10.29
C GLU A 477 15.53 -39.48 -9.28
N GLY A 478 15.97 -40.74 -9.27
CA GLY A 478 16.94 -41.25 -8.31
C GLY A 478 16.30 -41.87 -7.06
N ARG A 479 17.15 -42.31 -6.13
CA ARG A 479 16.74 -43.00 -4.89
C ARG A 479 16.31 -41.99 -3.83
N ASP A 480 15.18 -42.23 -3.18
CA ASP A 480 14.82 -41.55 -1.94
C ASP A 480 15.76 -42.00 -0.79
N LYS A 481 16.60 -41.07 -0.31
CA LYS A 481 17.58 -41.33 0.75
C LYS A 481 16.98 -41.50 2.13
N THR A 482 15.75 -41.02 2.33
CA THR A 482 15.04 -41.11 3.61
C THR A 482 14.41 -42.49 3.82
N GLN A 483 14.18 -43.23 2.73
CA GLN A 483 13.67 -44.59 2.80
C GLN A 483 14.72 -45.58 3.28
N VAL A 484 14.26 -46.53 4.10
CA VAL A 484 15.05 -47.65 4.60
C VAL A 484 15.51 -48.51 3.45
N ILE A 485 16.79 -48.83 3.44
CA ILE A 485 17.38 -49.68 2.40
C ILE A 485 17.03 -51.12 2.70
N VAL A 486 16.36 -51.73 1.75
CA VAL A 486 15.92 -53.12 1.82
C VAL A 486 16.46 -53.87 0.61
N TYR A 487 17.18 -54.96 0.86
CA TYR A 487 17.75 -55.83 -0.16
C TYR A 487 17.26 -57.27 0.03
N ARG A 488 16.58 -57.82 -0.98
CA ARG A 488 16.16 -59.22 -0.98
C ARG A 488 17.35 -60.09 -1.35
N CYS A 489 17.92 -60.81 -0.39
CA CYS A 489 19.04 -61.72 -0.59
C CYS A 489 18.55 -62.97 -1.35
N PRO A 490 19.03 -63.26 -2.57
CA PRO A 490 18.61 -64.45 -3.31
C PRO A 490 18.99 -65.77 -2.64
N GLY A 491 18.32 -66.85 -3.01
CA GLY A 491 18.66 -68.20 -2.54
C GLY A 491 20.12 -68.57 -2.84
N TYR A 492 20.75 -69.35 -1.95
CA TYR A 492 22.16 -69.79 -2.07
C TYR A 492 23.19 -68.66 -2.12
N THR A 493 22.85 -67.48 -1.60
CA THR A 493 23.78 -66.36 -1.46
C THR A 493 23.91 -65.94 0.00
N ALA A 494 24.97 -65.20 0.32
CA ALA A 494 25.13 -64.52 1.59
C ALA A 494 25.51 -63.06 1.39
N VAL A 495 24.99 -62.20 2.27
CA VAL A 495 25.30 -60.77 2.32
C VAL A 495 25.83 -60.45 3.70
N GLN A 496 26.95 -59.73 3.74
CA GLN A 496 27.51 -59.24 5.00
C GLN A 496 27.12 -57.77 5.19
N VAL A 497 26.62 -57.47 6.38
CA VAL A 497 26.27 -56.13 6.84
C VAL A 497 27.13 -55.78 8.03
N TYR A 498 27.73 -54.60 8.01
CA TYR A 498 28.56 -54.08 9.08
C TYR A 498 27.86 -52.90 9.78
N ASP A 499 27.66 -53.00 11.08
CA ASP A 499 27.19 -51.92 11.95
C ASP A 499 28.40 -51.13 12.47
N TYR A 500 28.55 -49.89 12.02
CA TYR A 500 29.66 -49.02 12.40
C TYR A 500 29.54 -48.48 13.83
N LEU A 501 28.32 -48.36 14.35
CA LEU A 501 28.10 -47.86 15.71
C LEU A 501 28.44 -48.95 16.73
N ARG A 502 27.95 -50.18 16.51
CA ARG A 502 28.21 -51.33 17.40
C ARG A 502 29.53 -52.04 17.12
N LYS A 503 30.18 -51.73 15.98
CA LYS A 503 31.38 -52.42 15.46
C LYS A 503 31.19 -53.93 15.30
N THR A 504 29.96 -54.33 14.94
CA THR A 504 29.58 -55.74 14.77
C THR A 504 29.22 -56.02 13.32
N ALA A 505 29.61 -57.19 12.82
CA ALA A 505 29.22 -57.67 11.51
C ALA A 505 28.19 -58.80 11.64
N ARG A 506 27.19 -58.83 10.76
CA ARG A 506 26.24 -59.95 10.62
C ARG A 506 26.20 -60.42 9.19
N VAL A 507 26.01 -61.73 9.02
CA VAL A 507 25.89 -62.38 7.71
C VAL A 507 24.45 -62.88 7.58
N ILE A 508 23.79 -62.50 6.49
CA ILE A 508 22.44 -62.93 6.16
C ILE A 508 22.54 -63.91 4.99
N PHE A 509 22.08 -65.14 5.21
CA PHE A 509 21.99 -66.17 4.18
C PHE A 509 20.61 -66.11 3.51
N GLY A 510 20.57 -66.13 2.19
CA GLY A 510 19.31 -66.12 1.45
C GLY A 510 18.63 -67.49 1.34
N PRO A 511 17.33 -67.54 1.03
CA PRO A 511 16.48 -66.41 0.66
C PRO A 511 15.90 -65.66 1.88
N ASP A 512 16.34 -64.43 2.12
CA ASP A 512 15.88 -63.59 3.25
C ASP A 512 16.00 -62.09 2.93
N LEU A 513 15.34 -61.24 3.70
CA LEU A 513 15.30 -59.80 3.51
C LEU A 513 16.31 -59.09 4.41
N VAL A 514 17.25 -58.37 3.81
CA VAL A 514 18.19 -57.52 4.54
C VAL A 514 17.59 -56.13 4.68
N VAL A 515 17.35 -55.70 5.92
CA VAL A 515 16.95 -54.34 6.27
C VAL A 515 18.13 -53.64 6.92
N LEU A 516 18.65 -52.59 6.27
CA LEU A 516 19.78 -51.84 6.84
C LEU A 516 19.32 -50.89 7.93
N GLY A 517 19.96 -51.00 9.10
CA GLY A 517 19.90 -49.98 10.13
C GLY A 517 20.56 -48.66 9.70
N PRO A 518 20.34 -47.56 10.45
CA PRO A 518 20.90 -46.25 10.12
C PRO A 518 22.43 -46.24 10.00
N HIS A 519 23.10 -46.95 10.91
CA HIS A 519 24.57 -47.04 10.99
C HIS A 519 25.12 -48.33 10.37
N GLU A 520 24.30 -49.07 9.64
CA GLU A 520 24.70 -50.30 8.95
C GLU A 520 24.99 -50.01 7.47
N ASN A 521 26.04 -50.61 6.91
CA ASN A 521 26.26 -50.64 5.46
C ASN A 521 26.54 -52.07 4.97
N PHE A 522 26.30 -52.30 3.68
CA PHE A 522 26.74 -53.50 2.99
C PHE A 522 28.27 -53.54 2.91
N ASN A 523 28.85 -54.71 3.14
CA ASN A 523 30.25 -54.93 2.78
C ASN A 523 30.35 -55.20 1.27
N VAL A 524 31.21 -54.45 0.58
CA VAL A 524 31.44 -54.63 -0.87
C VAL A 524 32.61 -55.57 -1.07
N LEU A 525 32.36 -56.69 -1.74
CA LEU A 525 33.36 -57.67 -2.13
C LEU A 525 33.98 -57.31 -3.47
N SER A 526 35.30 -57.41 -3.55
CA SER A 526 36.07 -57.21 -4.78
C SER A 526 36.61 -58.56 -5.28
N LEU A 527 35.90 -59.16 -6.23
CA LEU A 527 36.16 -60.49 -6.78
C LEU A 527 36.91 -60.43 -8.12
N SER A 528 37.61 -61.51 -8.45
CA SER A 528 38.27 -61.67 -9.76
C SER A 528 37.29 -62.10 -10.85
N ALA A 529 37.35 -61.44 -12.01
CA ALA A 529 36.45 -61.67 -13.14
C ALA A 529 37.17 -61.58 -14.49
N GLY A 530 36.48 -62.00 -15.57
CA GLY A 530 37.05 -62.11 -16.91
C GLY A 530 37.78 -63.43 -17.20
N LYS A 531 38.29 -63.52 -18.44
CA LYS A 531 39.08 -64.65 -18.97
C LYS A 531 40.19 -64.06 -19.86
N PRO A 532 41.48 -64.02 -19.45
CA PRO A 532 42.01 -64.50 -18.16
C PRO A 532 41.48 -63.70 -16.96
N LYS A 533 41.49 -64.32 -15.77
CA LYS A 533 41.00 -63.70 -14.54
C LYS A 533 41.84 -62.49 -14.16
N LYS A 534 41.18 -61.34 -14.06
CA LYS A 534 41.79 -60.11 -13.56
C LYS A 534 41.38 -59.89 -12.10
N PRO A 535 42.33 -59.56 -11.20
CA PRO A 535 41.99 -59.20 -9.83
C PRO A 535 41.13 -57.92 -9.82
N ASN A 536 40.23 -57.80 -8.84
CA ASN A 536 39.34 -56.64 -8.63
C ASN A 536 38.47 -56.25 -9.84
N ALA A 537 38.15 -57.21 -10.70
CA ALA A 537 37.40 -56.96 -11.92
C ALA A 537 35.88 -57.03 -11.73
N LEU A 538 35.38 -57.41 -10.54
CA LEU A 538 33.96 -57.45 -10.18
C LEU A 538 33.76 -56.99 -8.72
N LYS A 539 32.97 -55.94 -8.51
CA LYS A 539 32.49 -55.50 -7.19
C LYS A 539 31.05 -55.98 -6.97
N THR A 540 30.77 -56.67 -5.86
CA THR A 540 29.43 -57.19 -5.53
C THR A 540 29.16 -57.08 -4.02
N ILE A 541 27.90 -56.96 -3.60
CA ILE A 541 27.48 -57.02 -2.18
C ILE A 541 27.07 -58.42 -1.72
N CYS A 542 26.91 -59.34 -2.67
CA CYS A 542 26.42 -60.69 -2.43
C CYS A 542 27.47 -61.72 -2.84
N LEU A 543 27.64 -62.73 -1.99
CA LEU A 543 28.52 -63.86 -2.24
C LEU A 543 27.68 -65.08 -2.61
N MET A 544 27.98 -65.71 -3.74
CA MET A 544 27.33 -66.97 -4.12
C MET A 544 27.97 -68.13 -3.38
N LEU A 545 27.16 -68.90 -2.65
CA LEU A 545 27.61 -70.04 -1.82
C LEU A 545 27.33 -71.40 -2.47
N GLY A 546 26.34 -71.47 -3.36
CA GLY A 546 25.90 -72.71 -4.01
C GLY A 546 26.93 -73.34 -4.96
N THR A 547 26.58 -74.50 -5.53
CA THR A 547 27.40 -75.17 -6.54
C THR A 547 27.45 -74.34 -7.82
N ASP A 548 28.58 -73.68 -8.05
CA ASP A 548 28.91 -73.00 -9.29
C ASP A 548 30.21 -73.60 -9.84
N PHE A 549 30.63 -73.17 -11.02
CA PHE A 549 31.89 -73.62 -11.61
C PHE A 549 32.70 -72.42 -12.06
N ILE A 550 33.84 -72.06 -11.48
CA ILE A 550 34.67 -70.92 -11.93
C ILE A 550 35.47 -71.30 -13.18
N THR A 551 35.51 -70.43 -14.19
CA THR A 551 36.29 -70.65 -15.43
C THR A 551 37.42 -69.65 -15.56
N ASP A 552 38.60 -70.09 -15.99
CA ASP A 552 39.77 -69.24 -16.24
C ASP A 552 40.58 -69.73 -17.46
N ILE A 553 41.48 -68.87 -17.94
CA ILE A 553 42.47 -69.16 -18.96
C ILE A 553 43.84 -68.83 -18.37
N ILE A 554 44.64 -69.86 -18.09
CA ILE A 554 46.01 -69.73 -17.57
C ILE A 554 47.03 -69.97 -18.68
N GLU A 555 48.12 -69.21 -18.65
CA GLU A 555 49.27 -69.42 -19.52
C GLU A 555 50.38 -70.07 -18.69
N VAL A 556 50.83 -71.24 -19.12
CA VAL A 556 51.85 -72.03 -18.44
C VAL A 556 52.99 -72.35 -19.40
N GLU A 557 54.20 -72.48 -18.85
CA GLU A 557 55.39 -72.89 -19.59
C GLU A 557 55.84 -74.25 -19.08
N THR A 558 56.01 -75.21 -19.98
CA THR A 558 56.50 -76.55 -19.65
C THR A 558 58.03 -76.56 -19.54
N SER A 559 58.62 -77.63 -19.00
CA SER A 559 60.08 -77.74 -18.85
C SER A 559 60.86 -77.70 -20.17
N ASP A 560 60.19 -77.97 -21.30
CA ASP A 560 60.69 -77.85 -22.67
C ASP A 560 60.39 -76.50 -23.34
N HIS A 561 60.05 -75.47 -22.56
CA HIS A 561 59.77 -74.10 -23.01
C HIS A 561 58.55 -73.95 -23.94
N ALA A 562 57.63 -74.92 -23.97
CA ALA A 562 56.38 -74.76 -24.70
C ALA A 562 55.40 -73.92 -23.89
N ARG A 563 54.90 -72.83 -24.50
CA ARG A 563 53.87 -71.97 -23.91
C ARG A 563 52.48 -72.51 -24.23
N LEU A 564 51.76 -72.96 -23.22
CA LEU A 564 50.40 -73.50 -23.34
C LEU A 564 49.38 -72.54 -22.74
N LYS A 565 48.24 -72.40 -23.41
CA LYS A 565 47.10 -71.63 -22.91
C LYS A 565 45.98 -72.59 -22.53
N ILE A 566 45.83 -72.85 -21.25
CA ILE A 566 44.91 -73.87 -20.72
C ILE A 566 43.64 -73.17 -20.25
N ARG A 567 42.50 -73.56 -20.81
CA ARG A 567 41.19 -73.17 -20.30
C ARG A 567 40.74 -74.16 -19.25
N ILE A 568 40.61 -73.71 -18.01
CA ILE A 568 40.17 -74.53 -16.88
C ILE A 568 38.75 -74.15 -16.46
N ALA A 569 38.01 -75.13 -15.97
CA ALA A 569 36.73 -74.96 -15.29
C ALA A 569 36.78 -75.73 -13.98
N MET A 570 36.61 -75.04 -12.86
CA MET A 570 36.72 -75.56 -11.50
C MET A 570 35.33 -75.53 -10.86
N ASN A 571 34.73 -76.68 -10.62
CA ASN A 571 33.50 -76.75 -9.83
C ASN A 571 33.82 -76.39 -8.38
N ASN A 572 33.08 -75.43 -7.82
CA ASN A 572 33.31 -74.93 -6.48
C ASN A 572 31.97 -74.77 -5.74
N PHE A 573 32.02 -74.97 -4.43
CA PHE A 573 30.93 -74.69 -3.52
C PHE A 573 31.52 -74.26 -2.18
N PHE A 574 30.79 -73.46 -1.41
CA PHE A 574 31.20 -73.09 -0.06
C PHE A 574 30.56 -74.04 0.95
N GLU A 575 31.38 -74.83 1.62
CA GLU A 575 30.93 -75.66 2.73
C GLU A 575 30.92 -74.85 4.03
N VAL A 576 29.73 -74.40 4.45
CA VAL A 576 29.55 -73.66 5.71
C VAL A 576 29.14 -74.63 6.81
N ILE A 577 30.12 -75.13 7.57
CA ILE A 577 29.94 -76.25 8.52
C ILE A 577 29.18 -75.81 9.80
N TRP A 578 29.18 -74.51 10.17
CA TRP A 578 28.41 -73.98 11.31
C TRP A 578 28.03 -72.50 11.14
N PHE A 579 26.82 -72.11 11.57
CA PHE A 579 26.34 -70.71 11.58
C PHE A 579 27.27 -69.74 12.34
N LEU A 580 27.94 -70.22 13.40
CA LEU A 580 28.88 -69.45 14.22
C LEU A 580 30.21 -69.11 13.50
N ASN A 581 30.57 -69.84 12.44
CA ASN A 581 31.77 -69.56 11.63
C ASN A 581 31.47 -68.70 10.39
N SER A 582 30.26 -68.16 10.24
CA SER A 582 29.81 -67.41 9.06
C SER A 582 30.68 -66.18 8.70
N LEU A 583 31.28 -65.53 9.70
CA LEU A 583 32.21 -64.43 9.46
C LEU A 583 33.52 -64.89 8.79
N LYS A 584 33.94 -66.15 8.99
CA LYS A 584 35.14 -66.69 8.32
C LYS A 584 34.96 -66.79 6.82
N THR A 585 33.74 -67.08 6.35
CA THR A 585 33.43 -67.15 4.91
C THR A 585 33.77 -65.85 4.19
N PHE A 586 33.63 -64.72 4.87
CA PHE A 586 33.96 -63.39 4.36
C PHE A 586 35.38 -62.93 4.69
N SER A 587 36.09 -63.55 5.65
CA SER A 587 37.47 -63.14 6.00
C SER A 587 38.55 -63.66 5.05
N TYR A 588 38.21 -64.65 4.21
CA TYR A 588 39.12 -65.20 3.17
C TYR A 588 39.00 -64.49 1.81
N LEU A 589 38.12 -63.49 1.71
CA LEU A 589 37.77 -62.73 0.50
C LEU A 589 37.99 -61.25 0.77
#